data_AF-A0A0F7S8E1-F1
#
_entry.id   AF-A0A0F7S8E1-F1
#
_cell.length_a   1.000
_cell.length_b   1.000
_cell.length_c   1.000
_cell.angle_alpha   90.00
_cell.angle_beta   90.00
_cell.angle_gamma   90.00
#
_symmetry.space_group_name_H-M   'P 1'
#
loop_
_entity.id
_entity.type
_entity.pdbx_description
1 polymer ?
#
loop_
_entity_poly.entity_id
_entity_poly.type
_entity_poly.pdbx_seq_one_letter_code
_entity_poly.pdbx_strand_id
1 'polypeptide(L)'
;MVSWIDAVDRQAVSDLSGTFSFVIWLFAQSPQLYENYRRGSVDGLSPVFLTQWMLGDATNLIGCILTQQLPFQIAVATYFCCIDVCIMVQFVYYWTKARKERARRAKSRSRQRSGSLTSPYPPNPYSALSETSELLA
;
A
#
# COMPACT_ATOMS: atom_id res chain seq x y z
N MET A 1 33.72 21.86 -37.96
CA MET A 1 33.12 22.92 -37.12
C MET A 1 31.64 22.66 -36.78
N VAL A 2 30.93 21.80 -37.52
CA VAL A 2 29.49 21.48 -37.31
C VAL A 2 29.21 20.50 -36.16
N SER A 3 30.17 19.66 -35.76
CA SER A 3 29.92 18.60 -34.74
C SER A 3 29.62 19.11 -33.33
N TRP A 4 30.04 20.34 -32.99
CA TRP A 4 29.84 20.91 -31.66
C TRP A 4 28.42 21.39 -31.44
N ILE A 5 27.75 21.89 -32.49
CA ILE A 5 26.35 22.33 -32.42
C ILE A 5 25.45 21.11 -32.25
N ASP A 6 25.65 20.04 -33.02
CA ASP A 6 24.90 18.79 -32.83
C ASP A 6 25.22 18.09 -31.51
N ALA A 7 26.45 18.21 -31.01
CA ALA A 7 26.83 17.67 -29.71
C ALA A 7 26.14 18.42 -28.57
N VAL A 8 26.08 19.74 -28.63
CA VAL A 8 25.35 20.57 -27.67
C VAL A 8 23.86 20.26 -27.69
N ASP A 9 23.27 20.07 -28.87
CA ASP A 9 21.84 19.76 -28.98
C ASP A 9 21.52 18.36 -28.42
N ARG A 10 22.35 17.35 -28.73
CA ARG A 10 22.23 16.00 -28.13
C ARG A 10 22.41 16.00 -26.61
N GLN A 11 23.38 16.76 -26.11
CA GLN A 11 23.66 16.86 -24.67
C GLN A 11 22.49 17.54 -23.95
N ALA A 12 21.99 18.66 -24.49
CA ALA A 12 20.85 19.37 -23.93
C ALA A 12 19.58 18.52 -23.92
N VAL A 13 19.30 17.79 -25.01
CA VAL A 13 18.16 16.85 -25.09
C VAL A 13 18.33 15.71 -24.07
N SER A 14 19.54 15.16 -23.91
CA SER A 14 19.84 14.14 -22.91
C SER A 14 19.62 14.66 -21.48
N ASP A 15 20.11 15.85 -21.17
CA ASP A 15 20.02 16.44 -19.83
C ASP A 15 18.57 16.83 -19.48
N LEU A 16 17.82 17.38 -20.44
CA LEU A 16 16.39 17.69 -20.28
C LEU A 16 15.57 16.44 -20.08
N SER A 17 15.75 15.43 -20.94
CA SER A 17 15.00 14.17 -20.83
C SER A 17 15.36 13.41 -19.55
N GLY A 18 16.63 13.42 -19.13
CA GLY A 18 17.09 12.84 -17.87
C GLY A 18 16.51 13.55 -16.66
N THR A 19 16.52 14.88 -16.64
CA THR A 19 15.93 15.67 -15.55
C THR A 19 14.42 15.46 -15.46
N PHE A 20 13.73 15.45 -16.59
CA PHE A 20 12.29 15.20 -16.64
C PHE A 20 11.92 13.81 -16.14
N SER A 21 12.67 12.79 -16.58
CA SER A 21 12.53 11.41 -16.11
C SER A 21 12.73 11.32 -14.59
N PHE A 22 13.77 11.97 -14.06
CA PHE A 22 14.05 12.00 -12.64
C PHE A 22 12.93 12.67 -11.82
N VAL A 23 12.37 13.79 -12.30
CA VAL A 23 11.25 14.47 -11.63
C VAL A 23 10.01 13.58 -11.60
N ILE A 24 9.65 12.94 -12.71
CA ILE A 24 8.53 11.99 -12.73
C ILE A 24 8.79 10.86 -11.73
N TRP A 25 10.01 10.33 -11.69
CA TRP A 25 10.38 9.24 -10.80
C TRP A 25 10.25 9.62 -9.32
N LEU A 26 10.61 10.85 -8.92
CA LEU A 26 10.41 11.34 -7.56
C LEU A 26 8.94 11.31 -7.11
N PHE A 27 8.01 11.58 -8.03
CA PHE A 27 6.58 11.59 -7.72
C PHE A 27 5.88 10.27 -8.03
N ALA A 28 6.54 9.31 -8.69
CA ALA A 28 5.92 8.06 -9.10
C ALA A 28 5.40 7.21 -7.92
N GLN A 29 6.01 7.36 -6.74
CA GLN A 29 5.59 6.67 -5.51
C GLN A 29 4.37 7.33 -4.83
N SER A 30 4.14 8.63 -5.05
CA SER A 30 3.09 9.39 -4.36
C SER A 30 1.66 8.93 -4.67
N PRO A 31 1.30 8.54 -5.92
CA PRO A 31 -0.01 7.95 -6.23
C PRO A 31 -0.29 6.69 -5.42
N GLN A 32 0.72 5.87 -5.14
CA GLN A 32 0.56 4.64 -4.35
C GLN A 32 0.19 4.97 -2.90
N LEU A 33 0.86 5.98 -2.33
CA LEU A 33 0.56 6.49 -0.99
C LEU A 33 -0.88 7.02 -0.89
N TYR A 34 -1.29 7.80 -1.89
CA TYR A 34 -2.64 8.37 -1.95
C TYR A 34 -3.72 7.29 -2.13
N GLU A 35 -3.49 6.32 -3.00
CA GLU A 35 -4.47 5.28 -3.27
C GLU A 35 -4.68 4.37 -2.05
N ASN A 36 -3.62 4.03 -1.33
CA ASN A 36 -3.70 3.27 -0.07
C ASN A 36 -4.54 4.03 0.97
N TYR A 37 -4.35 5.35 1.06
CA TYR A 37 -5.15 6.19 1.96
C TYR A 37 -6.63 6.25 1.52
N ARG A 38 -6.88 6.47 0.22
CA ARG A 38 -8.23 6.59 -0.35
C ARG A 38 -9.03 5.29 -0.23
N ARG A 39 -8.40 4.13 -0.49
CA ARG A 39 -9.06 2.83 -0.41
C ARG A 39 -9.27 2.36 1.02
N GLY A 40 -8.44 2.82 1.96
CA GLY A 40 -8.46 2.32 3.34
C GLY A 40 -8.19 0.82 3.46
N SER A 41 -7.60 0.21 2.42
CA SER A 41 -7.20 -1.19 2.34
C SER A 41 -5.92 -1.29 1.50
N VAL A 42 -5.11 -2.29 1.82
CA VAL A 42 -3.87 -2.65 1.11
C VAL A 42 -4.02 -3.95 0.31
N ASP A 43 -5.26 -4.31 -0.03
CA ASP A 43 -5.56 -5.46 -0.88
C ASP A 43 -4.95 -5.24 -2.27
N GLY A 44 -3.88 -5.97 -2.58
CA GLY A 44 -3.11 -5.86 -3.83
C GLY A 44 -1.61 -5.59 -3.64
N LEU A 45 -1.17 -5.18 -2.45
CA LEU A 45 0.27 -5.08 -2.14
C LEU A 45 0.80 -6.41 -1.57
N SER A 46 1.96 -6.84 -2.08
CA SER A 46 2.70 -7.95 -1.50
C SER A 46 3.49 -7.49 -0.27
N PRO A 47 3.25 -8.06 0.94
CA PRO A 47 3.99 -7.70 2.15
C PRO A 47 5.49 -8.01 2.04
N VAL A 48 5.84 -9.11 1.36
CA VAL A 48 7.22 -9.55 1.19
C VAL A 48 7.97 -8.56 0.31
N PHE A 49 7.34 -8.13 -0.79
CA PHE A 49 7.91 -7.14 -1.70
C PHE A 49 8.14 -5.80 -0.98
N LEU A 50 7.14 -5.31 -0.24
CA LEU A 50 7.27 -4.06 0.51
C LEU A 50 8.37 -4.13 1.58
N THR A 51 8.51 -5.26 2.26
CA THR A 51 9.56 -5.45 3.28
C THR A 51 10.95 -5.51 2.67
N GLN A 52 11.12 -6.19 1.54
CA GLN A 52 12.39 -6.22 0.81
C GLN A 52 12.76 -4.85 0.24
N TRP A 53 11.77 -4.11 -0.28
CA TRP A 53 11.96 -2.72 -0.70
C TRP A 53 12.44 -1.87 0.48
N MET A 54 11.81 -2.02 1.65
CA MET A 54 12.24 -1.38 2.91
C MET A 54 13.63 -1.69 3.38
N LEU A 55 14.07 -2.91 3.20
CA LEU A 55 15.46 -3.23 3.48
C LEU A 55 16.39 -2.59 2.44
N GLY A 56 15.99 -2.57 1.16
CA GLY A 56 16.75 -1.95 0.06
C GLY A 56 16.97 -0.45 0.28
N ASP A 57 15.93 0.32 0.54
CA ASP A 57 16.05 1.77 0.70
C ASP A 57 16.77 2.16 1.99
N ALA A 58 16.56 1.41 3.08
CA ALA A 58 17.31 1.61 4.31
C ALA A 58 18.81 1.34 4.10
N THR A 59 19.16 0.24 3.43
CA THR A 59 20.57 -0.07 3.13
C THR A 59 21.17 0.91 2.13
N ASN A 60 20.38 1.44 1.17
CA ASN A 60 20.79 2.50 0.26
C ASN A 60 21.16 3.78 1.02
N LEU A 61 20.31 4.22 1.94
CA LEU A 61 20.55 5.41 2.77
C LEU A 61 21.78 5.24 3.66
N ILE A 62 21.89 4.09 4.35
CA ILE A 62 23.05 3.76 5.18
C ILE A 62 24.33 3.80 4.33
N GLY A 63 24.30 3.18 3.14
CA GLY A 63 25.41 3.19 2.20
C GLY A 63 25.84 4.62 1.85
N CYS A 64 24.90 5.48 1.47
CA CYS A 64 25.18 6.87 1.10
C CYS A 64 25.80 7.69 2.25
N ILE A 65 25.37 7.45 3.49
CA ILE A 65 25.92 8.11 4.68
C ILE A 65 27.34 7.62 4.95
N LEU A 66 27.57 6.31 4.88
CA LEU A 66 28.89 5.71 5.15
C LEU A 66 29.94 6.14 4.13
N THR A 67 29.56 6.30 2.86
CA THR A 67 30.45 6.70 1.77
C THR A 67 30.58 8.22 1.61
N GLN A 68 29.84 9.01 2.41
CA GLN A 68 29.79 10.48 2.32
C GLN A 68 29.49 10.95 0.88
N GLN A 69 28.50 10.32 0.25
CA GLN A 69 28.12 10.65 -1.12
C GLN A 69 27.49 12.05 -1.24
N LEU A 70 27.32 12.53 -2.47
CA LEU A 70 26.83 13.88 -2.75
C LEU A 70 25.60 14.21 -1.88
N PRO A 71 25.52 15.40 -1.22
CA PRO A 71 24.41 15.75 -0.34
C PRO A 71 23.03 15.59 -1.00
N PHE A 72 22.94 15.84 -2.30
CA PHE A 72 21.73 15.62 -3.09
C PHE A 72 21.29 14.14 -3.10
N GLN A 73 22.21 13.20 -3.24
CA GLN A 73 21.90 11.76 -3.25
C GLN A 73 21.40 11.29 -1.88
N ILE A 74 22.02 11.78 -0.79
CA ILE A 74 21.56 11.50 0.57
C ILE A 74 20.16 12.06 0.80
N ALA A 75 19.87 13.27 0.32
CA ALA A 75 18.55 13.88 0.44
C ALA A 75 17.47 13.07 -0.31
N VAL A 76 17.76 12.62 -1.52
CA VAL A 76 16.85 11.79 -2.32
C VAL A 76 16.63 10.42 -1.67
N ALA A 77 17.69 9.74 -1.22
CA ALA A 77 17.58 8.47 -0.51
C ALA A 77 16.76 8.61 0.79
N THR A 78 16.95 9.71 1.52
CA THR A 78 16.16 10.02 2.73
C THR A 78 14.68 10.21 2.38
N TYR A 79 14.37 10.94 1.31
CA TYR A 79 13.00 11.16 0.84
C TYR A 79 12.27 9.84 0.52
N PHE A 80 12.88 8.95 -0.26
CA PHE A 80 12.26 7.65 -0.58
C PHE A 80 12.08 6.79 0.66
N CYS A 81 13.09 6.73 1.53
CA CYS A 81 13.00 6.03 2.80
C CYS A 81 11.83 6.54 3.67
N CYS A 82 11.60 7.86 3.70
CA CYS A 82 10.45 8.44 4.42
C CYS A 82 9.10 8.02 3.80
N ILE A 83 8.95 8.12 2.49
CA ILE A 83 7.71 7.73 1.79
C ILE A 83 7.35 6.28 2.09
N ASP A 84 8.33 5.41 2.00
CA ASP A 84 8.06 4.01 2.13
C ASP A 84 7.84 3.57 3.58
N VAL A 85 8.47 4.24 4.55
CA VAL A 85 8.07 4.11 5.97
C VAL A 85 6.61 4.51 6.14
N CYS A 86 6.14 5.60 5.52
CA CYS A 86 4.73 5.97 5.55
C CYS A 86 3.84 4.89 4.92
N ILE A 87 4.23 4.30 3.79
CA ILE A 87 3.51 3.20 3.14
C ILE A 87 3.49 1.95 4.04
N MET A 88 4.61 1.61 4.67
CA MET A 88 4.73 0.49 5.60
C MET A 88 3.83 0.65 6.82
N VAL A 89 3.78 1.85 7.40
CA VAL A 89 2.87 2.17 8.52
C VAL A 89 1.41 2.00 8.07
N GLN A 90 1.04 2.52 6.91
CA GLN A 90 -0.30 2.32 6.36
C GLN A 90 -0.61 0.84 6.16
N PHE A 91 0.35 0.07 5.60
CA PHE A 91 0.21 -1.35 5.40
C PHE A 91 -0.07 -2.09 6.71
N VAL A 92 0.75 -1.89 7.73
CA VAL A 92 0.57 -2.54 9.05
C VAL A 92 -0.77 -2.14 9.67
N TYR A 93 -1.16 -0.88 9.58
CA TYR A 93 -2.42 -0.40 10.12
C TYR A 93 -3.64 -1.06 9.45
N TYR A 94 -3.71 -1.02 8.10
CA TYR A 94 -4.83 -1.60 7.37
C TYR A 94 -4.85 -3.13 7.44
N TRP A 95 -3.69 -3.78 7.44
CA TRP A 95 -3.58 -5.22 7.60
C TRP A 95 -4.10 -5.69 8.98
N THR A 96 -3.71 -5.00 10.05
CA THR A 96 -4.17 -5.34 11.40
C THR A 96 -5.65 -5.06 11.58
N LYS A 97 -6.17 -3.96 11.00
CA LYS A 97 -7.61 -3.66 10.98
C LYS A 97 -8.40 -4.76 10.27
N ALA A 98 -8.02 -5.13 9.05
CA ALA A 98 -8.68 -6.17 8.28
C ALA A 98 -8.66 -7.53 9.01
N ARG A 99 -7.54 -7.89 9.66
CA ARG A 99 -7.45 -9.12 10.48
C ARG A 99 -8.39 -9.10 11.67
N LYS A 100 -8.48 -7.97 12.39
CA LYS A 100 -9.40 -7.80 13.53
C LYS A 100 -10.86 -7.95 13.09
N GLU A 101 -11.24 -7.36 11.96
CA GLU A 101 -12.60 -7.47 11.41
C GLU A 101 -12.95 -8.91 11.02
N ARG A 102 -12.03 -9.62 10.35
CA ARG A 102 -12.20 -11.05 10.00
C ARG A 102 -12.35 -11.92 11.25
N ALA A 103 -11.55 -11.69 12.29
CA ALA A 103 -11.65 -12.43 13.56
C ALA A 103 -12.98 -12.17 14.28
N ARG A 104 -13.47 -10.93 14.30
CA ARG A 104 -14.78 -10.57 14.88
C ARG A 104 -15.93 -11.27 14.15
N ARG A 105 -15.91 -11.29 12.81
CA ARG A 105 -16.90 -12.00 11.99
C ARG A 105 -16.88 -13.52 12.20
N ALA A 106 -15.70 -14.11 12.41
CA ALA A 106 -15.59 -15.54 12.74
C ALA A 106 -16.21 -15.86 14.11
N LYS A 107 -16.00 -14.99 15.11
CA LYS A 107 -16.55 -15.16 16.47
C LYS A 107 -18.07 -14.95 16.53
N SER A 108 -18.62 -14.00 15.77
CA SER A 108 -20.09 -13.84 15.70
C SER A 108 -20.75 -15.04 15.05
N ARG A 109 -20.18 -15.58 13.97
CA ARG A 109 -20.67 -16.77 13.28
C ARG A 109 -20.62 -18.02 14.16
N SER A 110 -19.54 -18.23 14.93
CA SER A 110 -19.46 -19.36 15.86
C SER A 110 -20.47 -19.25 17.01
N ARG A 111 -20.69 -18.05 17.56
CA ARG A 111 -21.71 -17.80 18.58
C ARG A 111 -23.13 -18.04 18.05
N GLN A 112 -23.44 -17.59 16.83
CA GLN A 112 -24.75 -17.82 16.20
C GLN A 112 -25.00 -19.31 15.93
N ARG A 113 -23.98 -20.03 15.43
CA ARG A 113 -24.07 -21.48 15.21
C ARG A 113 -24.15 -22.29 16.50
N SER A 114 -23.45 -21.87 17.56
CA SER A 114 -23.59 -22.51 18.87
C SER A 114 -25.00 -22.29 19.43
N GLY A 115 -25.56 -21.09 19.28
CA GLY A 115 -26.94 -20.79 19.67
C GLY A 115 -27.98 -21.64 18.92
N SER A 116 -27.78 -21.88 17.63
CA SER A 116 -28.67 -22.76 16.84
C SER A 116 -28.54 -24.24 17.24
N LEU A 117 -27.36 -24.71 17.63
CA LEU A 117 -27.13 -26.09 18.08
C LEU A 117 -27.65 -26.35 19.51
N THR A 118 -27.64 -25.33 20.37
CA THR A 118 -28.20 -25.41 21.74
C THR A 118 -29.71 -25.16 21.80
N SER A 119 -30.33 -24.79 20.68
CA SER A 119 -31.78 -24.63 20.61
C SER A 119 -32.44 -25.98 20.91
N PRO A 120 -33.26 -26.10 21.97
CA PRO A 120 -34.03 -27.32 22.24
C PRO A 120 -35.06 -27.62 21.15
N TYR A 121 -35.35 -26.63 20.31
CA TYR A 121 -36.33 -26.69 19.23
C TYR A 121 -35.64 -26.68 17.87
N PRO A 122 -36.05 -27.57 16.94
CA PRO A 122 -35.60 -27.49 15.56
C PRO A 122 -36.02 -26.14 14.95
N PRO A 123 -35.26 -25.62 13.97
CA PRO A 123 -35.62 -24.40 13.27
C PRO A 123 -37.04 -24.52 12.70
N ASN A 124 -37.94 -23.64 13.11
CA ASN A 124 -39.32 -23.64 12.62
C ASN A 124 -39.34 -23.12 11.16
N PRO A 125 -39.73 -23.92 10.16
CA PRO A 125 -39.73 -23.50 8.76
C PRO A 125 -40.68 -22.33 8.46
N TYR A 126 -41.67 -22.07 9.32
CA TYR A 126 -42.60 -20.97 9.15
C TYR A 126 -42.03 -19.59 9.53
N SER A 127 -40.92 -19.52 10.28
CA SER A 127 -40.33 -18.23 10.69
C SER A 127 -39.73 -17.46 9.52
N ALA A 128 -39.19 -18.16 8.51
CA ALA A 128 -38.66 -17.53 7.30
C ALA A 128 -39.78 -16.94 6.43
N LEU A 129 -40.93 -17.63 6.36
CA LEU A 129 -42.09 -17.15 5.62
C LEU A 129 -42.72 -15.91 6.28
N SER A 130 -42.76 -15.86 7.61
CA SER A 130 -43.24 -14.65 8.32
C SER A 130 -42.30 -13.46 8.12
N GLU A 131 -40.98 -13.64 8.18
CA GLU A 131 -40.03 -12.55 7.89
C GLU A 131 -40.16 -12.03 6.45
N THR A 132 -40.35 -12.93 5.47
CA THR A 132 -40.58 -12.49 4.09
C THR A 132 -41.93 -11.80 3.89
N SER A 133 -42.94 -12.14 4.68
CA SER A 133 -44.27 -11.51 4.60
C SER A 133 -44.24 -10.08 5.16
N GLU A 134 -43.47 -9.83 6.23
CA GLU A 134 -43.28 -8.48 6.79
C GLU A 134 -42.43 -7.57 5.89
N LEU A 135 -41.48 -8.12 5.12
CA LEU A 135 -40.70 -7.35 4.14
C LEU A 135 -41.47 -7.02 2.85
N LEU A 136 -42.61 -7.69 2.62
CA LEU A 136 -43.47 -7.50 1.45
C LEU A 136 -44.73 -6.67 1.77
N ALA A 137 -44.91 -6.23 3.02
CA ALA A 137 -45.96 -5.33 3.48
C ALA A 137 -45.44 -3.89 3.59
#